data_AF-A0A3D5RQF2-F1
#
_entry.id   AF-A0A3D5RQF2-F1
#
_cell.length_a   1.000
_cell.length_b   1.000
_cell.length_c   1.000
_cell.angle_alpha   90.00
_cell.angle_beta   90.00
_cell.angle_gamma   90.00
#
_symmetry.space_group_name_H-M   'P 1'
#
loop_
_entity.id
_entity.type
_entity.pdbx_description
1 polymer ?
#
loop_
_entity_poly.entity_id
_entity_poly.type
_entity_poly.pdbx_seq_one_letter_code
_entity_poly.pdbx_strand_id
1 'polypeptide(L)'
;MAYNNLSGSLISPLVLAPPPDGTVHILSGNLSTSDGSAILNIPRVSNATNNALITNVGGDANDITCETNLTFDGSVLTVTGELTASIGVSASIFYGDGSRLTGIAGGGSGGGIFSQISNTKAYTTSSIQVGSSATPNHTLSVAGASYLNGSVIHKRTTTTDDYTISTTDYYVCADTSGGALKLTLPQASTTTSGQTFIIKDEGGAAGSNPITVSGSASDTIDGQNLIVLESPYTAIHLYCNGNNKYFIC
;
A
#
# COMPACT_ATOMS: atom_id res chain seq x y z
N MET A 1 -34.56 18.57 -50.96
CA MET A 1 -35.41 18.44 -52.17
C MET A 1 -34.51 18.38 -53.39
N ALA A 2 -33.90 17.22 -53.65
CA ALA A 2 -33.22 16.96 -54.92
C ALA A 2 -34.13 16.00 -55.69
N TYR A 3 -34.93 16.54 -56.61
CA TYR A 3 -35.68 15.73 -57.55
C TYR A 3 -34.72 15.39 -58.69
N ASN A 4 -34.46 14.10 -58.88
CA ASN A 4 -33.71 13.65 -60.05
C ASN A 4 -34.65 13.81 -61.24
N ASN A 5 -34.38 14.82 -62.07
CA ASN A 5 -35.20 15.18 -63.21
C ASN A 5 -35.09 14.06 -64.27
N LEU A 6 -36.00 13.10 -64.21
CA LEU A 6 -36.12 12.04 -65.21
C LEU A 6 -36.42 12.69 -66.56
N SER A 7 -35.38 12.94 -67.37
CA SER A 7 -35.51 13.55 -68.70
C SER A 7 -35.55 12.44 -69.75
N GLY A 8 -36.66 12.33 -70.46
CA GLY A 8 -36.85 11.38 -71.57
C GLY A 8 -38.29 11.39 -72.07
N SER A 9 -38.51 10.98 -73.32
CA SER A 9 -39.87 10.83 -73.87
C SER A 9 -40.51 9.54 -73.35
N LEU A 10 -41.71 9.65 -72.80
CA LEU A 10 -42.57 8.52 -72.43
C LEU A 10 -43.14 7.90 -73.71
N ILE A 11 -42.64 6.72 -74.09
CA ILE A 11 -43.03 6.04 -75.35
C ILE A 11 -44.30 5.17 -75.13
N SER A 12 -44.55 4.70 -73.91
CA SER A 12 -45.78 3.99 -73.52
C SER A 12 -45.94 4.01 -71.99
N PRO A 13 -47.14 4.23 -71.43
CA PRO A 13 -47.37 4.06 -70.00
C PRO A 13 -47.13 2.60 -69.59
N LEU A 14 -46.55 2.39 -68.39
CA LEU A 14 -46.39 1.08 -67.73
C LEU A 14 -45.44 0.06 -68.40
N VAL A 15 -44.72 0.40 -69.48
CA VAL A 15 -43.75 -0.51 -70.10
C VAL A 15 -42.38 0.15 -70.19
N LEU A 16 -41.38 -0.45 -69.51
CA LEU A 16 -39.97 -0.09 -69.69
C LEU A 16 -39.43 -0.82 -70.93
N ALA A 17 -39.51 -0.16 -72.08
CA ALA A 17 -38.95 -0.68 -73.33
C ALA A 17 -37.59 -0.03 -73.63
N PRO A 18 -36.61 -0.77 -74.18
CA PRO A 18 -35.40 -0.16 -74.71
C PRO A 18 -35.76 0.76 -75.88
N PRO A 19 -35.04 1.89 -76.07
CA PRO A 19 -35.20 2.75 -77.23
C PRO A 19 -34.91 1.97 -78.53
N PRO A 20 -35.52 2.38 -79.66
CA PRO A 20 -35.33 1.71 -80.94
C PRO A 20 -33.88 1.74 -81.48
N ASP A 21 -32.96 2.47 -80.83
CA ASP A 21 -31.53 2.49 -81.16
C ASP A 21 -30.69 1.40 -80.46
N GLY A 22 -31.30 0.58 -79.59
CA GLY A 22 -30.63 -0.54 -78.92
C GLY A 22 -29.80 -0.16 -77.68
N THR A 23 -29.83 1.09 -77.23
CA THR A 23 -29.08 1.54 -76.05
C THR A 23 -29.77 1.08 -74.75
N VAL A 24 -29.05 0.42 -73.83
CA VAL A 24 -29.61 -0.01 -72.53
C VAL A 24 -29.88 1.22 -71.65
N HIS A 25 -31.15 1.51 -71.36
CA HIS A 25 -31.50 2.51 -70.36
C HIS A 25 -31.26 1.94 -68.96
N ILE A 26 -30.16 2.32 -68.34
CA ILE A 26 -29.99 2.12 -66.89
C ILE A 26 -30.81 3.22 -66.22
N LEU A 27 -31.93 2.86 -65.60
CA LEU A 27 -32.58 3.73 -64.61
C LEU A 27 -31.68 3.78 -63.38
N SER A 28 -30.63 4.60 -63.43
CA SER A 28 -29.74 4.83 -62.30
C SER A 28 -30.22 6.06 -61.53
N GLY A 29 -31.07 5.83 -60.55
CA GLY A 29 -31.21 6.73 -59.41
C GLY A 29 -30.56 6.08 -58.20
N ASN A 30 -29.93 6.85 -57.32
CA ASN A 30 -29.60 6.33 -56.01
C ASN A 30 -30.92 5.86 -55.36
N LEU A 31 -31.01 4.58 -54.99
CA LEU A 31 -32.22 3.97 -54.39
C LEU A 31 -32.72 4.79 -53.18
N SER A 32 -31.82 5.54 -52.54
CA SER A 32 -32.21 6.60 -51.62
C SER A 32 -31.12 7.67 -51.49
N THR A 33 -31.54 8.93 -51.41
CA THR A 33 -30.82 9.96 -50.64
C THR A 33 -31.41 10.09 -49.23
N SER A 34 -32.36 9.22 -48.85
CA SER A 34 -32.92 9.22 -47.49
C SER A 34 -31.87 8.70 -46.51
N ASP A 35 -32.04 9.07 -45.26
CA ASP A 35 -31.28 8.50 -44.15
C ASP A 35 -31.58 7.00 -43.93
N GLY A 36 -32.40 6.36 -44.77
CA GLY A 36 -32.78 4.96 -44.64
C GLY A 36 -33.75 4.69 -43.48
N SER A 37 -34.32 5.73 -42.85
CA SER A 37 -35.25 5.60 -41.71
C SER A 37 -36.51 4.80 -42.02
N ALA A 38 -36.94 4.76 -43.29
CA ALA A 38 -38.12 4.04 -43.74
C ALA A 38 -37.83 2.61 -44.26
N ILE A 39 -36.57 2.15 -44.20
CA ILE A 39 -36.22 0.80 -44.63
C ILE A 39 -36.60 -0.19 -43.52
N LEU A 40 -37.60 -1.04 -43.79
CA LEU A 40 -37.98 -2.10 -42.87
C LEU A 40 -36.83 -3.11 -42.69
N ASN A 41 -36.69 -3.62 -41.46
CA ASN A 41 -35.75 -4.67 -41.05
C ASN A 41 -34.26 -4.28 -41.00
N ILE A 42 -33.93 -2.98 -40.95
CA ILE A 42 -32.58 -2.52 -40.58
C ILE A 42 -32.65 -1.87 -39.20
N PRO A 43 -32.18 -2.54 -38.13
CA PRO A 43 -32.10 -1.96 -36.79
C PRO A 43 -31.29 -0.66 -36.82
N ARG A 44 -31.82 0.39 -36.19
CA ARG A 44 -31.14 1.69 -36.06
C ARG A 44 -30.45 1.75 -34.71
N VAL A 45 -29.20 2.20 -34.70
CA VAL A 45 -28.51 2.48 -33.44
C VAL A 45 -29.14 3.73 -32.82
N SER A 46 -29.71 3.58 -31.63
CA SER A 46 -30.26 4.68 -30.84
C SER A 46 -29.18 5.31 -29.94
N ASN A 47 -29.41 6.55 -29.49
CA ASN A 47 -28.54 7.27 -28.53
C ASN A 47 -27.08 7.50 -28.99
N ALA A 48 -26.87 7.80 -30.27
CA ALA A 48 -25.55 7.97 -30.87
C ALA A 48 -24.62 8.89 -30.05
N THR A 49 -23.65 8.27 -29.36
CA THR A 49 -22.70 8.93 -28.47
C THR A 49 -21.29 8.57 -28.92
N ASN A 50 -20.39 9.55 -28.93
CA ASN A 50 -19.01 9.31 -29.35
C ASN A 50 -18.37 8.20 -28.50
N ASN A 51 -17.68 7.26 -29.16
CA ASN A 51 -16.99 6.13 -28.53
C ASN A 51 -17.88 5.17 -27.72
N ALA A 52 -19.21 5.34 -27.69
CA ALA A 52 -20.10 4.47 -26.96
C ALA A 52 -20.15 3.08 -27.60
N LEU A 53 -20.03 2.05 -26.76
CA LEU A 53 -20.27 0.68 -27.16
C LEU A 53 -21.76 0.45 -27.34
N ILE A 54 -22.07 -0.42 -28.30
CA ILE A 54 -23.43 -0.76 -28.69
C ILE A 54 -23.86 -2.04 -27.97
N THR A 55 -25.04 -2.01 -27.35
CA THR A 55 -25.67 -3.16 -26.70
C THR A 55 -27.04 -3.46 -27.31
N ASN A 56 -27.49 -4.71 -27.15
CA ASN A 56 -28.88 -5.10 -27.37
C ASN A 56 -29.65 -4.83 -26.08
N VAL A 57 -30.72 -4.04 -26.18
CA VAL A 57 -31.57 -3.70 -25.04
C VAL A 57 -32.78 -4.63 -25.02
N GLY A 58 -33.05 -5.25 -23.87
CA GLY A 58 -34.23 -6.11 -23.69
C GLY A 58 -34.22 -7.43 -24.47
N GLY A 59 -33.16 -7.73 -25.24
CA GLY A 59 -33.06 -8.94 -26.05
C GLY A 59 -33.74 -8.83 -27.42
N ASP A 60 -34.26 -7.66 -27.79
CA ASP A 60 -34.83 -7.42 -29.12
C ASP A 60 -33.72 -7.13 -30.13
N ALA A 61 -33.61 -7.95 -31.17
CA ALA A 61 -32.62 -7.76 -32.23
C ALA A 61 -32.81 -6.43 -33.00
N ASN A 62 -33.95 -5.76 -32.83
CA ASN A 62 -34.27 -4.49 -33.46
C ASN A 62 -34.02 -3.28 -32.55
N ASP A 63 -33.74 -3.50 -31.25
CA ASP A 63 -33.43 -2.44 -30.28
C ASP A 63 -31.95 -2.47 -29.90
N ILE A 64 -31.18 -1.69 -30.66
CA ILE A 64 -29.74 -1.59 -30.52
C ILE A 64 -29.41 -0.15 -30.11
N THR A 65 -28.71 0.02 -28.98
CA THR A 65 -28.50 1.34 -28.36
C THR A 65 -27.04 1.56 -28.00
N CYS A 66 -26.55 2.79 -28.17
CA CYS A 66 -25.26 3.23 -27.65
C CYS A 66 -25.34 3.49 -26.13
N GLU A 67 -24.49 2.82 -25.36
CA GLU A 67 -24.40 2.97 -23.91
C GLU A 67 -23.49 4.15 -23.54
N THR A 68 -24.07 5.25 -23.07
CA THR A 68 -23.29 6.45 -22.69
C THR A 68 -22.35 6.20 -21.51
N ASN A 69 -22.63 5.19 -20.69
CA ASN A 69 -21.82 4.83 -19.53
C ASN A 69 -20.75 3.76 -19.84
N LEU A 70 -20.65 3.32 -21.10
CA LEU A 70 -19.69 2.32 -21.55
C LEU A 70 -19.04 2.81 -22.86
N THR A 71 -17.90 3.50 -22.74
CA THR A 71 -17.21 4.11 -23.88
C THR A 71 -15.80 3.56 -24.07
N PHE A 72 -15.35 3.37 -25.31
CA PHE A 72 -13.98 2.98 -25.65
C PHE A 72 -13.35 3.96 -26.63
N ASP A 73 -12.28 4.64 -26.22
CA ASP A 73 -11.61 5.68 -27.02
C ASP A 73 -10.43 5.16 -27.86
N GLY A 74 -10.26 3.84 -27.93
CA GLY A 74 -9.11 3.20 -28.57
C GLY A 74 -7.98 2.82 -27.60
N SER A 75 -7.98 3.36 -26.38
CA SER A 75 -6.99 3.07 -25.34
C SER A 75 -7.62 2.62 -24.02
N VAL A 76 -8.73 3.22 -23.61
CA VAL A 76 -9.38 3.01 -22.32
C VAL A 76 -10.84 2.62 -22.52
N LEU A 77 -11.23 1.49 -21.94
CA LEU A 77 -12.64 1.17 -21.72
C LEU A 77 -13.09 1.86 -20.43
N THR A 78 -13.99 2.83 -20.55
CA THR A 78 -14.52 3.59 -19.43
C THR A 78 -15.90 3.06 -19.06
N VAL A 79 -16.08 2.73 -17.77
CA VAL A 79 -17.37 2.40 -17.16
C VAL A 79 -17.65 3.45 -16.09
N THR A 80 -18.64 4.32 -16.32
CA THR A 80 -19.04 5.35 -15.33
C THR A 80 -20.05 4.84 -14.31
N GLY A 81 -20.62 3.64 -14.53
CA GLY A 81 -21.53 2.93 -13.63
C GLY A 81 -20.85 1.85 -12.79
N GLU A 82 -21.67 1.01 -12.16
CA GLU A 82 -21.18 -0.14 -11.37
C GLU A 82 -20.69 -1.29 -12.27
N LEU A 83 -19.62 -1.97 -11.84
CA LEU A 83 -19.13 -3.20 -12.46
C LEU A 83 -19.42 -4.39 -11.53
N THR A 84 -20.29 -5.31 -11.97
CA THR A 84 -20.53 -6.59 -11.29
C THR A 84 -19.84 -7.71 -12.07
N ALA A 85 -18.97 -8.48 -11.40
CA ALA A 85 -18.30 -9.65 -11.96
C ALA A 85 -18.48 -10.87 -11.05
N SER A 86 -19.19 -11.89 -11.51
CA SER A 86 -19.58 -13.05 -10.67
C SER A 86 -18.55 -14.17 -10.59
N ILE A 87 -17.49 -14.14 -11.42
CA ILE A 87 -16.42 -15.13 -11.43
C ILE A 87 -15.13 -14.52 -10.89
N GLY A 88 -14.67 -13.43 -11.51
CA GLY A 88 -13.48 -12.71 -11.07
C GLY A 88 -13.02 -11.68 -12.10
N VAL A 89 -12.04 -10.88 -11.71
CA VAL A 89 -11.37 -9.89 -12.56
C VAL A 89 -9.88 -10.21 -12.57
N SER A 90 -9.30 -10.42 -13.75
CA SER A 90 -7.85 -10.55 -13.92
C SER A 90 -7.30 -9.21 -14.41
N ALA A 91 -6.55 -8.53 -13.56
CA ALA A 91 -5.93 -7.24 -13.86
C ALA A 91 -4.55 -7.17 -13.20
N SER A 92 -3.60 -6.46 -13.83
CA SER A 92 -2.30 -6.22 -13.21
C SER A 92 -2.39 -5.31 -11.99
N ILE A 93 -3.35 -4.38 -11.97
CA ILE A 93 -3.55 -3.40 -10.90
C ILE A 93 -5.06 -3.11 -10.73
N PHE A 94 -5.50 -2.94 -9.49
CA PHE A 94 -6.80 -2.34 -9.15
C PHE A 94 -6.55 -0.97 -8.50
N TYR A 95 -7.02 0.10 -9.13
CA TYR A 95 -6.90 1.47 -8.59
C TYR A 95 -8.17 1.86 -7.83
N GLY A 96 -8.03 2.19 -6.55
CA GLY A 96 -9.12 2.62 -5.67
C GLY A 96 -8.65 2.82 -4.22
N ASP A 97 -9.54 3.28 -3.34
CA ASP A 97 -9.23 3.48 -1.92
C ASP A 97 -9.17 2.18 -1.09
N GLY A 98 -9.54 1.05 -1.69
CA GLY A 98 -9.52 -0.29 -1.08
C GLY A 98 -10.54 -0.50 0.04
N SER A 99 -11.35 0.50 0.39
CA SER A 99 -12.24 0.49 1.57
C SER A 99 -13.33 -0.57 1.52
N ARG A 100 -13.68 -1.04 0.30
CA ARG A 100 -14.71 -2.06 0.04
C ARG A 100 -14.14 -3.37 -0.52
N LEU A 101 -12.80 -3.52 -0.55
CA LEU A 101 -12.16 -4.76 -0.99
C LEU A 101 -12.19 -5.78 0.15
N THR A 102 -13.34 -6.42 0.33
CA THR A 102 -13.58 -7.43 1.38
C THR A 102 -13.56 -8.84 0.80
N GLY A 103 -13.39 -9.87 1.65
CA GLY A 103 -13.54 -11.27 1.21
C GLY A 103 -12.36 -11.82 0.38
N ILE A 104 -11.21 -11.14 0.38
CA ILE A 104 -9.98 -11.64 -0.24
C ILE A 104 -9.36 -12.73 0.66
N ALA A 105 -9.84 -13.96 0.50
CA ALA A 105 -9.40 -15.12 1.26
C ALA A 105 -8.13 -15.75 0.65
N GLY A 106 -7.01 -15.05 0.71
CA GLY A 106 -5.64 -15.59 0.53
C GLY A 106 -5.21 -15.98 -0.89
N GLY A 107 -3.93 -15.74 -1.20
CA GLY A 107 -3.29 -16.34 -2.40
C GLY A 107 -2.19 -15.55 -3.09
N GLY A 108 -1.79 -14.38 -2.58
CA GLY A 108 -0.64 -13.64 -3.09
C GLY A 108 -0.13 -12.70 -2.01
N SER A 109 1.17 -12.43 -1.98
CA SER A 109 1.92 -11.65 -0.99
C SER A 109 1.50 -10.16 -0.83
N GLY A 110 0.25 -9.80 -1.08
CA GLY A 110 -0.27 -8.43 -1.09
C GLY A 110 -1.48 -8.16 -0.19
N GLY A 111 -1.94 -9.13 0.60
CA GLY A 111 -2.83 -8.83 1.74
C GLY A 111 -1.98 -8.17 2.83
N GLY A 112 -2.18 -6.88 3.10
CA GLY A 112 -1.43 -6.17 4.13
C GLY A 112 -1.45 -6.93 5.46
N ILE A 113 -0.34 -6.88 6.19
CA ILE A 113 -0.14 -7.54 7.50
C ILE A 113 -1.17 -7.15 8.58
N PHE A 114 -1.95 -6.11 8.31
CA PHE A 114 -2.98 -5.57 9.18
C PHE A 114 -4.36 -5.74 8.53
N SER A 115 -5.25 -6.49 9.19
CA SER A 115 -6.69 -6.45 8.87
C SER A 115 -7.28 -5.21 9.54
N GLN A 116 -7.69 -4.23 8.74
CA GLN A 116 -8.30 -3.01 9.25
C GLN A 116 -9.73 -3.31 9.71
N ILE A 117 -10.00 -3.16 11.02
CA ILE A 117 -11.34 -3.31 11.59
C ILE A 117 -12.09 -1.96 11.51
N SER A 118 -11.36 -0.86 11.69
CA SER A 118 -11.88 0.50 11.58
C SER A 118 -10.77 1.51 11.24
N ASN A 119 -11.14 2.78 11.07
CA ASN A 119 -10.19 3.89 10.91
C ASN A 119 -9.21 4.07 12.08
N THR A 120 -9.45 3.44 13.24
CA THR A 120 -8.61 3.57 14.45
C THR A 120 -8.09 2.23 14.97
N LYS A 121 -8.40 1.10 14.32
CA LYS A 121 -8.03 -0.24 14.79
C LYS A 121 -7.64 -1.15 13.65
N ALA A 122 -6.50 -1.80 13.81
CA ALA A 122 -6.03 -2.90 12.98
C ALA A 122 -5.56 -4.05 13.86
N TYR A 123 -5.73 -5.28 13.41
CA TYR A 123 -5.18 -6.46 14.07
C TYR A 123 -4.49 -7.37 13.06
N THR A 124 -3.54 -8.14 13.58
CA THR A 124 -3.00 -9.33 12.95
C THR A 124 -3.40 -10.52 13.83
N THR A 125 -3.53 -11.71 13.25
CA THR A 125 -3.58 -12.97 14.00
C THR A 125 -2.28 -13.76 13.85
N SER A 126 -1.35 -13.27 13.04
CA SER A 126 -0.02 -13.85 12.79
C SER A 126 1.08 -12.95 13.37
N SER A 127 2.29 -13.48 13.49
CA SER A 127 3.46 -12.70 13.92
C SER A 127 3.67 -11.49 13.02
N ILE A 128 3.85 -10.31 13.61
CA ILE A 128 4.33 -9.12 12.89
C ILE A 128 5.83 -9.03 13.06
N GLN A 129 6.56 -9.03 11.94
CA GLN A 129 7.95 -8.60 11.92
C GLN A 129 8.01 -7.14 11.47
N VAL A 130 8.39 -6.23 12.38
CA VAL A 130 8.66 -4.82 12.06
C VAL A 130 10.16 -4.64 11.94
N GLY A 131 10.64 -4.39 10.72
CA GLY A 131 12.07 -4.37 10.40
C GLY A 131 12.58 -5.69 9.84
N SER A 132 13.29 -5.61 8.71
CA SER A 132 13.68 -6.73 7.82
C SER A 132 14.49 -7.86 8.50
N SER A 133 14.75 -8.94 7.74
CA SER A 133 15.72 -10.00 8.04
C SER A 133 17.19 -9.55 8.00
N ALA A 134 17.45 -8.29 7.62
CA ALA A 134 18.66 -7.54 7.92
C ALA A 134 18.32 -6.42 8.91
N THR A 135 19.30 -5.98 9.72
CA THR A 135 19.15 -5.03 10.83
C THR A 135 18.04 -4.01 10.59
N PRO A 136 16.91 -4.11 11.32
CA PRO A 136 15.86 -3.10 11.30
C PRO A 136 16.48 -1.70 11.43
N ASN A 137 16.35 -0.88 10.40
CA ASN A 137 16.83 0.52 10.41
C ASN A 137 15.75 1.50 10.89
N HIS A 138 14.59 1.00 11.34
CA HIS A 138 13.48 1.80 11.87
C HIS A 138 12.96 1.17 13.16
N THR A 139 12.80 1.99 14.19
CA THR A 139 12.27 1.59 15.51
C THR A 139 10.76 1.39 15.46
N LEU A 140 10.22 0.39 16.18
CA LEU A 140 8.81 0.38 16.52
C LEU A 140 8.55 1.47 17.57
N SER A 141 7.81 2.52 17.21
CA SER A 141 7.38 3.56 18.15
C SER A 141 5.93 3.31 18.57
N VAL A 142 5.72 3.12 19.87
CA VAL A 142 4.39 3.02 20.47
C VAL A 142 4.19 4.26 21.34
N ALA A 143 3.45 5.24 20.83
CA ALA A 143 3.19 6.49 21.54
C ALA A 143 2.26 6.32 22.76
N GLY A 144 1.48 5.22 22.80
CA GLY A 144 0.59 4.86 23.90
C GLY A 144 1.16 3.77 24.81
N ALA A 145 0.29 3.15 25.60
CA ALA A 145 0.67 2.03 26.44
C ALA A 145 0.85 0.74 25.62
N SER A 146 1.88 -0.04 25.95
CA SER A 146 2.07 -1.40 25.48
C SER A 146 1.57 -2.40 26.53
N TYR A 147 0.64 -3.28 26.16
CA TYR A 147 0.23 -4.42 26.98
C TYR A 147 0.93 -5.69 26.46
N LEU A 148 1.91 -6.20 27.21
CA LEU A 148 2.69 -7.39 26.86
C LEU A 148 2.38 -8.49 27.89
N ASN A 149 1.58 -9.48 27.48
CA ASN A 149 1.12 -10.57 28.36
C ASN A 149 1.99 -11.83 28.27
N GLY A 150 3.27 -11.66 27.94
CA GLY A 150 4.25 -12.73 27.82
C GLY A 150 5.67 -12.21 28.00
N SER A 151 6.66 -13.08 27.82
CA SER A 151 8.06 -12.71 27.96
C SER A 151 8.49 -11.67 26.92
N VAL A 152 9.29 -10.71 27.37
CA VAL A 152 9.99 -9.74 26.51
C VAL A 152 11.47 -10.09 26.53
N ILE A 153 12.05 -10.31 25.35
CA ILE A 153 13.48 -10.55 25.21
C ILE A 153 14.13 -9.22 24.84
N HIS A 154 15.07 -8.78 25.65
CA HIS A 154 15.88 -7.60 25.36
C HIS A 154 17.28 -8.00 24.89
N LYS A 155 17.94 -7.08 24.16
CA LYS A 155 19.33 -7.27 23.75
C LYS A 155 20.22 -7.42 24.99
N ARG A 156 21.09 -8.43 24.96
CA ARG A 156 22.11 -8.67 25.98
C ARG A 156 23.49 -8.53 25.36
N THR A 157 24.34 -7.72 25.99
CA THR A 157 25.71 -7.44 25.55
C THR A 157 26.64 -7.76 26.70
N THR A 158 27.49 -8.78 26.55
CA THR A 158 28.48 -9.19 27.56
C THR A 158 29.83 -8.56 27.27
N THR A 159 30.53 -8.10 28.30
CA THR A 159 31.87 -7.52 28.19
C THR A 159 32.80 -8.00 29.31
N THR A 160 34.06 -8.27 28.96
CA THR A 160 35.17 -8.64 29.87
C THR A 160 36.21 -7.53 29.99
N ASP A 161 36.05 -6.44 29.23
CA ASP A 161 36.94 -5.28 29.18
C ASP A 161 36.14 -3.98 29.26
N ASP A 162 36.85 -2.85 29.32
CA ASP A 162 36.26 -1.52 29.21
C ASP A 162 35.36 -1.42 27.97
N TYR A 163 34.16 -0.87 28.15
CA TYR A 163 33.13 -0.86 27.11
C TYR A 163 32.39 0.48 27.04
N THR A 164 32.18 0.97 25.82
CA THR A 164 31.28 2.10 25.57
C THR A 164 29.91 1.55 25.18
N ILE A 165 28.93 1.79 26.03
CA ILE A 165 27.56 1.28 25.87
C ILE A 165 26.93 1.89 24.63
N SER A 166 26.38 1.04 23.76
CA SER A 166 25.68 1.46 22.54
C SER A 166 24.27 1.96 22.88
N THR A 167 23.76 2.92 22.10
CA THR A 167 22.34 3.31 22.14
C THR A 167 21.37 2.19 21.75
N THR A 168 21.87 1.03 21.32
CA THR A 168 21.06 -0.17 21.04
C THR A 168 21.11 -1.21 22.17
N ASP A 169 21.96 -1.03 23.18
CA ASP A 169 22.05 -1.95 24.33
C ASP A 169 20.87 -1.78 25.28
N TYR A 170 20.56 -2.88 25.98
CA TYR A 170 19.58 -2.89 27.06
C TYR A 170 20.19 -3.52 28.31
N TYR A 171 20.59 -4.80 28.22
CA TYR A 171 21.40 -5.44 29.26
C TYR A 171 22.88 -5.35 28.91
N VAL A 172 23.67 -4.75 29.80
CA VAL A 172 25.13 -4.69 29.75
C VAL A 172 25.65 -5.59 30.87
N CYS A 173 26.14 -6.75 30.49
CA CYS A 173 26.59 -7.81 31.38
C CYS A 173 28.10 -7.72 31.53
N ALA A 174 28.54 -7.21 32.67
CA ALA A 174 29.95 -7.03 33.02
C ALA A 174 30.49 -8.30 33.68
N ASP A 175 31.54 -8.87 33.10
CA ASP A 175 32.27 -10.00 33.69
C ASP A 175 33.54 -9.51 34.39
N THR A 176 33.42 -9.29 35.70
CA THR A 176 34.51 -8.81 36.55
C THR A 176 35.54 -9.88 36.94
N SER A 177 35.43 -11.12 36.45
CA SER A 177 36.34 -12.21 36.84
C SER A 177 37.78 -11.95 36.38
N GLY A 178 37.97 -11.21 35.28
CA GLY A 178 39.28 -10.90 34.69
C GLY A 178 39.94 -9.60 35.20
N GLY A 179 39.19 -8.70 35.83
CA GLY A 179 39.69 -7.40 36.26
C GLY A 179 38.59 -6.36 36.47
N ALA A 180 38.96 -5.19 36.98
CA ALA A 180 38.05 -4.05 37.09
C ALA A 180 37.66 -3.54 35.70
N LEU A 181 36.42 -3.03 35.57
CA LEU A 181 35.85 -2.64 34.27
C LEU A 181 35.37 -1.19 34.30
N LYS A 182 35.61 -0.45 33.23
CA LYS A 182 35.02 0.86 33.00
C LYS A 182 33.95 0.78 31.90
N LEU A 183 32.71 1.03 32.29
CA LEU A 183 31.58 1.15 31.38
C LEU A 183 31.25 2.62 31.15
N THR A 184 31.31 3.07 29.91
CA THR A 184 30.99 4.46 29.55
C THR A 184 29.60 4.49 28.92
N LEU A 185 28.66 5.23 29.52
CA LEU A 185 27.32 5.43 28.98
C LEU A 185 27.40 6.16 27.63
N PRO A 186 26.43 5.95 26.73
CA PRO A 186 26.35 6.74 25.51
C PRO A 186 26.21 8.22 25.83
N GLN A 187 26.40 9.08 24.83
CA GLN A 187 26.08 10.50 25.01
C GLN A 187 24.57 10.65 25.23
N ALA A 188 24.18 11.38 26.26
CA ALA A 188 22.78 11.53 26.63
C ALA A 188 21.97 12.20 25.50
N SER A 189 22.56 13.14 24.77
CA SER A 189 21.92 13.84 23.64
C SER A 189 21.68 12.98 22.40
N THR A 190 22.32 11.81 22.29
CA THR A 190 22.09 10.85 21.19
C THR A 190 21.20 9.70 21.61
N THR A 191 20.78 9.67 22.88
CA THR A 191 19.91 8.68 23.48
C THR A 191 18.49 9.22 23.54
N THR A 192 17.47 8.37 23.42
CA THR A 192 16.08 8.82 23.54
C THR A 192 15.71 9.08 25.00
N SER A 193 14.95 10.14 25.27
CA SER A 193 14.41 10.40 26.62
C SER A 193 13.56 9.21 27.09
N GLY A 194 13.83 8.71 28.29
CA GLY A 194 13.20 7.53 28.87
C GLY A 194 13.84 6.20 28.45
N GLN A 195 14.90 6.20 27.63
CA GLN A 195 15.60 4.97 27.29
C GLN A 195 16.34 4.41 28.51
N THR A 196 16.12 3.12 28.77
CA THR A 196 16.65 2.39 29.92
C THR A 196 17.88 1.56 29.56
N PHE A 197 18.85 1.53 30.47
CA PHE A 197 20.00 0.63 30.45
C PHE A 197 20.07 -0.11 31.79
N ILE A 198 20.39 -1.40 31.73
CA ILE A 198 20.59 -2.25 32.90
C ILE A 198 22.02 -2.75 32.87
N ILE A 199 22.81 -2.39 33.87
CA ILE A 199 24.17 -2.89 34.04
C ILE A 199 24.15 -3.93 35.15
N LYS A 200 24.72 -5.10 34.87
CA LYS A 200 24.76 -6.24 35.80
C LYS A 200 26.18 -6.78 35.87
N ASP A 201 26.69 -6.97 37.09
CA ASP A 201 27.84 -7.83 37.33
C ASP A 201 27.42 -9.30 37.20
N GLU A 202 27.88 -9.96 36.15
CA GLU A 202 27.72 -11.39 35.94
C GLU A 202 28.98 -12.18 36.35
N GLY A 203 30.14 -11.52 36.43
CA GLY A 203 31.40 -12.14 36.87
C GLY A 203 31.49 -12.33 38.39
N GLY A 204 30.73 -11.55 39.16
CA GLY A 204 30.58 -11.74 40.61
C GLY A 204 31.79 -11.32 41.44
N ALA A 205 32.75 -10.60 40.86
CA ALA A 205 34.00 -10.19 41.51
C ALA A 205 34.09 -8.66 41.70
N ALA A 206 32.99 -7.92 41.57
CA ALA A 206 32.98 -6.45 41.69
C ALA A 206 33.53 -5.91 43.04
N GLY A 207 33.54 -6.72 44.11
CA GLY A 207 34.17 -6.34 45.38
C GLY A 207 35.70 -6.29 45.36
N SER A 208 36.33 -7.00 44.43
CA SER A 208 37.78 -6.94 44.19
C SER A 208 38.12 -6.16 42.92
N ASN A 209 37.22 -6.24 41.93
CA ASN A 209 37.37 -5.74 40.58
C ASN A 209 36.19 -4.80 40.27
N PRO A 210 36.16 -3.60 40.85
CA PRO A 210 34.99 -2.72 40.80
C PRO A 210 34.60 -2.33 39.36
N ILE A 211 33.30 -2.18 39.14
CA ILE A 211 32.75 -1.68 37.87
C ILE A 211 32.56 -0.18 37.99
N THR A 212 33.30 0.61 37.22
CA THR A 212 33.11 2.06 37.14
C THR A 212 32.18 2.39 35.98
N VAL A 213 31.01 2.93 36.28
CA VAL A 213 30.07 3.42 35.27
C VAL A 213 30.21 4.93 35.16
N SER A 214 30.53 5.44 33.98
CA SER A 214 30.80 6.86 33.75
C SER A 214 29.88 7.44 32.69
N GLY A 215 29.50 8.72 32.85
CA GLY A 215 28.86 9.50 31.80
C GLY A 215 29.83 9.79 30.66
N SER A 216 29.31 9.99 29.45
CA SER A 216 30.10 10.50 28.33
C SER A 216 30.27 12.02 28.43
N ALA A 217 31.48 12.52 28.17
CA ALA A 217 31.79 13.95 28.21
C ALA A 217 31.36 14.63 29.53
N SER A 218 30.42 15.58 29.48
CA SER A 218 29.89 16.31 30.63
C SER A 218 28.58 15.75 31.18
N ASP A 219 28.14 14.58 30.68
CA ASP A 219 26.89 13.97 31.13
C ASP A 219 27.05 13.44 32.56
N THR A 220 26.00 13.61 33.36
CA THR A 220 26.01 13.22 34.78
C THR A 220 25.02 12.10 35.07
N ILE A 221 25.37 11.22 36.00
CA ILE A 221 24.53 10.19 36.59
C ILE A 221 24.12 10.70 37.98
N ASP A 222 22.86 11.07 38.18
CA ASP A 222 22.36 11.69 39.43
C ASP A 222 23.24 12.83 39.97
N GLY A 223 23.76 13.66 39.06
CA GLY A 223 24.63 14.81 39.38
C GLY A 223 26.11 14.47 39.57
N GLN A 224 26.51 13.20 39.50
CA GLN A 224 27.89 12.75 39.54
C GLN A 224 28.42 12.42 38.13
N ASN A 225 29.72 12.53 37.89
CA ASN A 225 30.31 12.14 36.60
C ASN A 225 30.43 10.62 36.42
N LEU A 226 30.52 9.89 37.54
CA LEU A 226 30.65 8.44 37.57
C LEU A 226 30.01 7.88 38.84
N ILE A 227 29.74 6.58 38.80
CA ILE A 227 29.38 5.74 39.94
C ILE A 227 30.25 4.49 39.91
N VAL A 228 30.51 3.90 41.06
CA VAL A 228 31.32 2.68 41.19
C VAL A 228 30.47 1.60 41.85
N LEU A 229 30.47 0.41 41.27
CA LEU A 229 29.78 -0.75 41.79
C LEU A 229 30.81 -1.70 42.41
N GLU A 230 30.74 -1.86 43.72
CA GLU A 230 31.74 -2.57 44.54
C GLU A 230 31.16 -3.83 45.22
N SER A 231 29.91 -4.19 44.94
CA SER A 231 29.29 -5.39 45.52
C SER A 231 29.22 -6.51 44.48
N PRO A 232 29.65 -7.75 44.79
CA PRO A 232 29.47 -8.91 43.93
C PRO A 232 28.03 -9.06 43.43
N TYR A 233 27.86 -9.37 42.15
CA TYR A 233 26.55 -9.55 41.50
C TYR A 233 25.61 -8.34 41.60
N THR A 234 26.16 -7.14 41.80
CA THR A 234 25.39 -5.90 41.81
C THR A 234 24.73 -5.63 40.46
N ALA A 235 23.60 -4.92 40.50
CA ALA A 235 22.88 -4.46 39.33
C ALA A 235 22.41 -3.02 39.54
N ILE A 236 22.43 -2.23 38.47
CA ILE A 236 21.84 -0.90 38.47
C ILE A 236 20.95 -0.73 37.23
N HIS A 237 19.85 -0.01 37.41
CA HIS A 237 19.00 0.43 36.32
C HIS A 237 19.16 1.94 36.17
N LEU A 238 19.28 2.39 34.93
CA LEU A 238 19.49 3.79 34.57
C LEU A 238 18.52 4.15 33.47
N TYR A 239 18.00 5.38 33.47
CA TYR A 239 17.32 5.94 32.30
C TYR A 239 17.84 7.34 31.95
N CYS A 240 17.76 7.68 30.66
CA CYS A 240 18.27 8.95 30.12
C CYS A 240 17.17 10.01 30.00
N ASN A 241 17.52 11.29 30.13
CA ASN A 241 16.63 12.42 29.79
C ASN A 241 16.69 12.85 28.32
N GLY A 242 17.52 12.20 27.50
CA GLY A 242 17.74 12.53 26.10
C GLY A 242 18.50 13.82 25.84
N ASN A 243 19.20 14.37 26.84
CA ASN A 243 19.91 15.64 26.73
C ASN A 243 21.31 15.61 27.34
N ASN A 244 21.41 15.41 28.66
CA ASN A 244 22.69 15.51 29.40
C ASN A 244 22.73 14.77 30.75
N LYS A 245 21.69 13.99 31.08
CA LYS A 245 21.58 13.34 32.40
C LYS A 245 21.06 11.92 32.31
N TYR A 246 21.60 11.10 33.20
CA TYR A 246 21.11 9.78 33.55
C TYR A 246 20.65 9.77 35.00
N PHE A 247 19.63 8.96 35.28
CA PHE A 247 19.06 8.80 36.63
C PHE A 247 19.03 7.33 37.02
N ILE A 248 19.33 7.02 38.27
CA ILE A 248 19.22 5.67 38.83
C ILE A 248 17.77 5.40 39.27
N CYS A 249 17.24 4.20 39.01
CA CYS A 249 15.88 3.81 39.38
C CYS A 249 15.76 2.39 39.96
#